data_AF-A0A954G3N4-F1
#
_entry.id   AF-A0A954G3N4-F1
#
_cell.length_a   1.000
_cell.length_b   1.000
_cell.length_c   1.000
_cell.angle_alpha   90.00
_cell.angle_beta   90.00
_cell.angle_gamma   90.00
#
_symmetry.space_group_name_H-M   'P 1'
#
loop_
_entity.id
_entity.type
_entity.pdbx_description
1 polymer ?
#
loop_
_entity_poly.entity_id
_entity_poly.type
_entity_poly.pdbx_seq_one_letter_code
_entity_poly.pdbx_strand_id
1 'polypeptide(L)'
;MRLDGFSSLHASMKGGELLTVPLTFTGKELSLNFSTSAAGSLFVEIQTAAGEPVPGFTFKDCDELFGDTVDRTVTWDKKSDVSSLAGKPVRLKFRLKDADLFSYQFRD
;
A
#
# COMPACT_ATOMS: atom_id res chain seq x y z
N MET A 1 -15.76 -3.12 -17.22
CA MET A 1 -15.39 -4.42 -16.64
C MET A 1 -13.97 -4.26 -16.09
N ARG A 2 -13.77 -4.32 -14.77
CA ARG A 2 -12.49 -3.97 -14.12
C ARG A 2 -11.73 -5.25 -13.75
N LEU A 3 -10.62 -5.48 -14.45
CA LEU A 3 -9.44 -6.19 -13.93
C LEU A 3 -8.91 -5.23 -12.85
N ASP A 4 -9.22 -5.28 -11.55
CA ASP A 4 -9.05 -6.35 -10.56
C ASP A 4 -9.97 -6.06 -9.36
N GLY A 5 -11.21 -6.57 -9.41
CA GLY A 5 -12.22 -6.32 -8.39
C GLY A 5 -11.93 -6.97 -7.04
N PHE A 6 -11.23 -6.26 -6.14
CA PHE A 6 -11.33 -6.50 -4.69
C PHE A 6 -12.39 -5.57 -4.11
N SER A 7 -13.33 -6.11 -3.33
CA SER A 7 -14.39 -5.32 -2.68
C SER A 7 -13.97 -4.74 -1.32
N SER A 8 -13.06 -5.42 -0.62
CA SER A 8 -12.26 -4.92 0.51
C SER A 8 -11.37 -6.05 1.04
N LEU A 9 -10.27 -5.72 1.70
CA LEU A 9 -9.52 -6.64 2.55
C LEU A 9 -9.66 -6.20 4.01
N HIS A 10 -10.18 -7.09 4.85
CA HIS A 10 -10.32 -6.88 6.29
C HIS A 10 -9.22 -7.62 7.07
N ALA A 11 -8.60 -6.95 8.05
CA ALA A 11 -7.73 -7.59 9.03
C ALA A 11 -8.21 -7.32 10.45
N SER A 12 -8.40 -8.38 11.23
CA SER A 12 -8.74 -8.29 12.66
C SER A 12 -7.61 -7.67 13.51
N MET A 13 -7.84 -7.50 14.81
CA MET A 13 -6.81 -7.08 15.79
C MET A 13 -5.54 -7.95 15.82
N LYS A 14 -5.59 -9.20 15.34
CA LYS A 14 -4.40 -10.06 15.18
C LYS A 14 -3.49 -9.62 14.04
N GLY A 15 -3.97 -8.71 13.19
CA GLY A 15 -3.32 -8.26 11.98
C GLY A 15 -3.42 -9.24 10.82
N GLY A 16 -2.90 -8.80 9.67
CA GLY A 16 -2.82 -9.59 8.44
C GLY A 16 -1.86 -8.95 7.44
N GLU A 17 -1.38 -9.77 6.50
CA GLU A 17 -0.59 -9.29 5.36
C GLU A 17 -1.32 -9.60 4.05
N LEU A 18 -1.27 -8.66 3.09
CA LEU A 18 -1.65 -8.89 1.70
C LEU A 18 -0.44 -8.63 0.81
N LEU A 19 -0.27 -9.46 -0.20
CA LEU A 19 0.78 -9.29 -1.20
C LEU A 19 0.18 -9.39 -2.59
N THR A 20 0.36 -8.36 -3.40
CA THR A 20 -0.15 -8.38 -4.77
C THR A 20 0.66 -9.35 -5.64
N VAL A 21 0.07 -9.75 -6.76
CA VAL A 21 0.84 -10.23 -7.91
C VAL A 21 1.72 -9.08 -8.45
N PRO A 22 2.81 -9.37 -9.18
CA PRO A 22 3.58 -8.33 -9.84
C PRO A 22 2.70 -7.46 -10.75
N LEU A 23 2.82 -6.15 -10.62
CA LEU A 23 2.09 -5.15 -11.40
C LEU A 23 3.05 -4.07 -11.90
N THR A 24 2.73 -3.47 -13.04
CA THR A 24 3.39 -2.27 -13.55
C THR A 24 2.45 -1.08 -13.41
N PHE A 25 2.99 0.10 -13.18
CA PHE A 25 2.18 1.31 -12.99
C PHE A 25 2.79 2.53 -13.67
N THR A 26 1.96 3.55 -13.83
CA THR A 26 2.33 4.94 -14.15
C THR A 26 1.95 5.84 -12.97
N GLY A 27 2.57 7.01 -12.86
CA GLY A 27 2.38 7.93 -11.75
C GLY A 27 3.61 8.04 -10.83
N LYS A 28 3.52 8.96 -9.89
CA LYS A 28 4.59 9.31 -8.94
C LYS A 28 4.18 9.16 -7.48
N GLU A 29 2.91 8.91 -7.15
CA GLU A 29 2.44 8.68 -5.78
C GLU A 29 1.52 7.47 -5.68
N LEU A 30 1.56 6.76 -4.55
CA LEU A 30 0.61 5.71 -4.18
C LEU A 30 -0.44 6.28 -3.22
N SER A 31 -1.72 6.18 -3.57
CA SER A 31 -2.84 6.57 -2.71
C SER A 31 -3.72 5.37 -2.35
N LEU A 32 -4.23 5.38 -1.11
CA LEU A 32 -5.10 4.34 -0.55
C LEU A 32 -6.47 4.89 -0.16
N ASN A 33 -7.47 4.03 -0.28
CA ASN A 33 -8.77 4.15 0.36
C ASN A 33 -8.87 3.07 1.44
N PHE A 34 -8.97 3.48 2.71
CA PHE A 34 -8.96 2.56 3.85
C PHE A 34 -9.72 3.15 5.04
N SER A 35 -10.09 2.29 5.99
CA SER A 35 -10.57 2.66 7.31
C SER A 35 -9.87 1.83 8.38
N THR A 36 -9.48 2.45 9.49
CA THR A 36 -8.95 1.76 10.68
C THR A 36 -9.71 2.15 11.93
N SER A 37 -9.69 1.29 12.94
CA SER A 37 -10.07 1.72 14.29
C SER A 37 -9.04 2.67 14.89
N ALA A 38 -9.33 3.23 16.08
CA ALA A 38 -8.40 4.07 16.83
C ALA A 38 -7.11 3.36 17.26
N ALA A 39 -7.10 2.02 17.32
CA ALA A 39 -5.92 1.20 17.62
C ALA A 39 -5.40 0.43 16.39
N GLY A 40 -6.02 0.67 15.24
CA GLY A 40 -5.67 0.07 13.97
C GLY A 40 -4.59 0.85 13.24
N SER A 41 -3.94 0.17 12.31
CA SER A 41 -2.79 0.69 11.56
C SER A 41 -2.66 -0.01 10.22
N LEU A 42 -2.14 0.71 9.23
CA LEU A 42 -1.78 0.19 7.92
C LEU A 42 -0.38 0.65 7.53
N PHE A 43 0.41 -0.27 6.98
CA PHE A 43 1.71 0.00 6.39
C PHE A 43 1.82 -0.63 5.01
N VAL A 44 2.65 -0.05 4.14
CA VAL A 44 2.91 -0.55 2.79
C VAL A 44 4.41 -0.67 2.55
N GLU A 45 4.81 -1.80 1.97
CA GLU A 45 6.13 -2.04 1.43
C GLU A 45 6.03 -2.28 -0.08
N ILE A 46 6.99 -1.73 -0.84
CA ILE A 46 7.14 -2.04 -2.26
C ILE A 46 8.29 -3.04 -2.41
N GLN A 47 8.01 -4.13 -3.11
CA GLN A 47 8.98 -5.17 -3.43
C GLN A 47 9.26 -5.22 -4.93
N THR A 48 10.44 -5.71 -5.29
CA THR A 48 10.74 -6.13 -6.67
C THR A 48 9.81 -7.28 -7.09
N ALA A 49 9.75 -7.58 -8.39
CA ALA A 49 9.03 -8.75 -8.90
C ALA A 49 9.49 -10.08 -8.25
N ALA A 50 10.76 -10.15 -7.82
CA ALA A 50 11.32 -11.31 -7.13
C ALA A 50 10.91 -11.40 -5.64
N GLY A 51 10.24 -10.38 -5.09
CA GLY A 51 9.82 -10.33 -3.69
C GLY A 51 10.87 -9.75 -2.75
N GLU A 52 11.90 -9.08 -3.27
CA GLU A 52 12.89 -8.38 -2.45
C GLU A 52 12.38 -6.97 -2.10
N PRO A 53 12.43 -6.54 -0.82
CA PRO A 53 12.06 -5.17 -0.45
C PRO A 53 12.92 -4.14 -1.18
N VAL A 54 12.29 -3.11 -1.74
CA VAL A 54 13.00 -2.00 -2.37
C VAL A 54 13.50 -1.05 -1.28
N PRO A 55 14.81 -0.75 -1.20
CA PRO A 55 15.33 0.19 -0.20
C PRO A 55 14.66 1.56 -0.30
N GLY A 56 14.25 2.12 0.85
CA GLY A 56 13.51 3.38 0.93
C GLY A 56 12.00 3.24 0.73
N PHE A 57 11.51 2.03 0.45
CA PHE A 57 10.07 1.71 0.37
C PHE A 57 9.72 0.48 1.22
N THR A 58 10.47 0.25 2.30
CA THR A 58 10.25 -0.90 3.19
C THR A 58 9.21 -0.60 4.25
N PHE A 59 8.72 -1.62 4.96
CA PHE A 59 7.84 -1.38 6.12
C PHE A 59 8.48 -0.53 7.22
N LYS A 60 9.81 -0.54 7.33
CA LYS A 60 10.52 0.28 8.33
C LYS A 60 10.50 1.76 7.95
N ASP A 61 10.54 2.04 6.65
CA ASP A 61 10.57 3.40 6.13
C ASP A 61 9.14 3.95 6.01
N CYS A 62 8.13 3.08 5.90
CA CYS A 62 6.73 3.48 5.75
C CYS A 62 6.22 4.21 7.00
N ASP A 63 5.69 5.42 6.79
CA ASP A 63 4.96 6.13 7.82
C ASP A 63 3.65 5.38 8.14
N GLU A 64 3.30 5.32 9.43
CA GLU A 64 2.06 4.67 9.88
C GLU A 64 0.82 5.39 9.32
N LEU A 65 -0.11 4.62 8.77
CA LEU A 65 -1.39 5.10 8.26
C LEU A 65 -2.52 4.64 9.20
N PHE A 66 -3.39 5.56 9.57
CA PHE A 66 -4.58 5.29 10.39
C PHE A 66 -5.70 6.30 10.08
N GLY A 67 -6.91 6.00 10.54
CA GLY A 67 -8.12 6.78 10.32
C GLY A 67 -8.98 6.24 9.18
N ASP A 68 -9.94 7.05 8.74
CA ASP A 68 -10.90 6.73 7.68
C ASP A 68 -10.78 7.75 6.54
N THR A 69 -10.41 7.27 5.36
CA THR A 69 -10.11 8.14 4.22
C THR A 69 -10.26 7.42 2.90
N VAL A 70 -10.82 8.13 1.93
CA VAL A 70 -10.95 7.66 0.54
C VAL A 70 -9.69 7.92 -0.30
N ASP A 71 -8.76 8.71 0.23
CA ASP A 71 -7.61 9.21 -0.52
C ASP A 71 -6.48 9.66 0.41
N ARG A 72 -5.58 8.74 0.72
CA ARG A 72 -4.38 9.01 1.50
C ARG A 72 -3.14 8.58 0.75
N THR A 73 -2.30 9.56 0.43
CA THR A 73 -0.95 9.31 -0.09
C THR A 73 -0.11 8.58 0.96
N VAL A 74 0.50 7.47 0.54
CA VAL A 74 1.48 6.72 1.33
C VAL A 74 2.81 7.46 1.29
N THR A 75 3.47 7.55 2.44
CA THR A 75 4.80 8.14 2.55
C THR A 75 5.77 7.18 3.21
N TRP A 76 7.03 7.23 2.77
CA TRP A 76 8.16 6.56 3.37
C TRP A 76 9.18 7.62 3.80
N ASP A 77 9.47 7.72 5.10
CA ASP A 77 10.26 8.79 5.70
C ASP A 77 9.85 10.19 5.20
N LYS A 78 8.53 10.47 5.21
CA LYS A 78 7.91 11.71 4.72
C LYS A 78 8.06 11.99 3.21
N LYS A 79 8.48 11.00 2.41
CA LYS A 79 8.56 11.09 0.95
C LYS A 79 7.48 10.25 0.29
N SER A 80 6.80 10.79 -0.72
CA SER A 80 5.75 10.10 -1.48
C SER A 80 6.19 9.62 -2.87
N ASP A 81 7.34 10.09 -3.36
CA ASP A 81 7.75 9.87 -4.75
C ASP A 81 8.14 8.41 -5.03
N VAL A 82 7.35 7.76 -5.88
CA VAL A 82 7.59 6.42 -6.42
C VAL A 82 7.93 6.42 -7.90
N SER A 83 8.15 7.60 -8.51
CA SER A 83 8.39 7.73 -9.97
C SER A 83 9.59 6.92 -10.47
N SER A 84 10.61 6.71 -9.61
CA SER A 84 11.78 5.87 -9.93
C SER A 84 11.45 4.39 -10.18
N LEU A 85 10.26 3.94 -9.76
CA LEU A 85 9.75 2.57 -9.93
C LEU A 85 8.71 2.47 -11.06
N ALA A 86 8.26 3.58 -11.62
CA ALA A 86 7.27 3.60 -12.70
C ALA A 86 7.75 2.79 -13.91
N GLY A 87 6.83 2.04 -14.51
CA GLY A 87 7.13 1.11 -15.63
C GLY A 87 7.88 -0.16 -15.25
N LYS A 88 8.32 -0.33 -14.00
CA LYS A 88 8.97 -1.58 -13.53
C LYS A 88 7.94 -2.49 -12.86
N PRO A 89 8.01 -3.82 -13.06
CA PRO A 89 7.17 -4.75 -12.31
C PRO A 89 7.53 -4.74 -10.82
N VAL A 90 6.54 -4.42 -9.98
CA VAL A 90 6.65 -4.35 -8.52
C VAL A 90 5.53 -5.15 -7.85
N ARG A 91 5.69 -5.45 -6.56
CA ARG A 91 4.62 -6.02 -5.72
C ARG A 91 4.37 -5.08 -4.56
N LEU A 92 3.11 -4.90 -4.20
CA LEU A 92 2.73 -4.16 -3.00
C LEU A 92 2.46 -5.15 -1.89
N LYS A 93 3.14 -4.98 -0.76
CA LYS A 93 2.92 -5.75 0.46
C LYS A 93 2.30 -4.85 1.51
N PHE A 94 1.11 -5.19 1.98
CA PHE A 94 0.38 -4.45 2.99
C PHE A 94 0.48 -5.19 4.32
N ARG A 95 0.65 -4.44 5.41
CA ARG A 95 0.44 -4.90 6.79
C ARG A 95 -0.73 -4.13 7.35
N LEU A 96 -1.74 -4.85 7.79
CA LEU A 96 -2.97 -4.28 8.31
C LEU A 96 -3.20 -4.80 9.72
N LYS A 97 -3.75 -3.96 10.58
CA LYS A 97 -4.22 -4.34 11.91
C LYS A 97 -5.48 -3.55 12.19
N ASP A 98 -6.56 -4.25 12.48
CA ASP A 98 -7.88 -3.66 12.74
C ASP A 98 -8.25 -2.57 11.72
N ALA A 99 -8.12 -2.97 10.45
CA ALA A 99 -8.17 -2.10 9.30
C ALA A 99 -8.80 -2.80 8.09
N ASP A 100 -9.51 -2.00 7.31
CA ASP A 100 -10.10 -2.34 6.02
C ASP A 100 -9.39 -1.55 4.92
N LEU A 101 -8.82 -2.25 3.94
CA LEU A 101 -8.30 -1.65 2.71
C LEU A 101 -9.31 -1.87 1.58
N PHE A 102 -9.84 -0.78 1.03
CA PHE A 102 -10.85 -0.83 -0.03
C PHE A 102 -10.23 -0.77 -1.42
N SER A 103 -9.24 0.10 -1.63
CA SER A 103 -8.53 0.22 -2.91
C SER A 103 -7.18 0.89 -2.77
N TYR A 104 -6.31 0.69 -3.76
CA TYR A 104 -5.05 1.41 -3.94
C TYR A 104 -4.91 1.87 -5.39
N GLN A 105 -4.23 3.00 -5.61
CA GLN A 105 -4.03 3.57 -6.94
C GLN A 105 -2.72 4.35 -7.02
N PHE A 106 -2.01 4.24 -8.15
CA PHE A 106 -0.91 5.13 -8.49
C PHE A 106 -1.41 6.36 -9.26
N ARG A 107 -0.89 7.54 -8.93
CA ARG A 107 -1.34 8.85 -9.46
C ARG A 107 -0.16 9.74 -9.84
N ASP A 108 -0.41 10.68 -10.75
CA ASP A 108 0.55 11.67 -11.23
C ASP A 108 0.75 12.86 -10.29
#